data_AF-A0A976KIP1-F1
#
_entry.id   AF-A0A976KIP1-F1
#
_cell.length_a   1.000
_cell.length_b   1.000
_cell.length_c   1.000
_cell.angle_alpha   90.00
_cell.angle_beta   90.00
_cell.angle_gamma   90.00
#
_symmetry.space_group_name_H-M   'P 1'
#
loop_
_entity.id
_entity.type
_entity.pdbx_description
1 polymer ?
#
loop_
_entity_poly.entity_id
_entity_poly.type
_entity_poly.pdbx_seq_one_letter_code
_entity_poly.pdbx_strand_id
1 'polypeptide(L)'
;MNKAITTEHYNNEDTIPKTLWSETIIDILIDALHKGRPDDQIIPAIKSLYTRSFNTSHLIKKVNKELGEQYTTRLYALIKQIQSGHK
;
A
#
# COMPACT_ATOMS: atom_id res chain seq x y z
N MET A 1 -31.40 -19.30 34.68
CA MET A 1 -31.74 -19.31 33.24
C MET A 1 -31.40 -17.95 32.65
N ASN A 2 -30.24 -17.81 32.00
CA ASN A 2 -29.89 -16.60 31.27
C ASN A 2 -29.05 -16.93 30.03
N LYS A 3 -29.72 -16.77 28.89
CA LYS A 3 -29.28 -16.11 27.65
C LYS A 3 -28.09 -16.69 26.88
N ALA A 4 -28.46 -17.16 25.68
CA ALA A 4 -27.69 -17.40 24.47
C ALA A 4 -26.29 -16.75 24.42
N ILE A 5 -25.29 -17.60 24.17
CA ILE A 5 -24.01 -17.18 23.61
C ILE A 5 -24.00 -17.73 22.19
N THR A 6 -24.19 -16.82 21.25
CA THR A 6 -24.14 -17.04 19.80
C THR A 6 -22.76 -17.58 19.43
N THR A 7 -22.72 -18.74 18.79
CA THR A 7 -21.49 -19.32 18.25
C THR A 7 -21.10 -18.55 16.99
N GLU A 8 -20.35 -17.46 17.15
CA GLU A 8 -19.64 -16.82 16.04
C GLU A 8 -18.36 -17.62 15.79
N HIS A 9 -18.36 -18.46 14.75
CA HIS A 9 -17.13 -18.99 14.16
C HIS A 9 -16.37 -17.83 13.50
N TYR A 10 -15.62 -17.08 14.29
CA TYR A 10 -14.62 -16.16 13.77
C TYR A 10 -13.27 -16.88 13.78
N ASN A 11 -12.95 -17.53 12.67
CA ASN A 11 -11.58 -17.94 12.37
C ASN A 11 -10.72 -16.68 12.30
N ASN A 12 -10.05 -16.35 13.40
CA ASN A 12 -9.15 -15.20 13.56
C ASN A 12 -7.77 -15.69 14.00
N GLU A 13 -7.27 -16.75 13.35
CA GLU A 13 -5.89 -17.19 13.52
C GLU A 13 -5.10 -16.75 12.26
N ASP A 14 -4.24 -15.74 12.46
CA ASP A 14 -3.06 -15.36 11.64
C ASP A 14 -3.08 -14.29 10.52
N THR A 15 -4.14 -13.48 10.31
CA THR A 15 -4.21 -12.66 9.06
C THR A 15 -4.25 -11.12 9.18
N ILE A 16 -3.92 -10.50 10.31
CA ILE A 16 -4.16 -9.03 10.51
C ILE A 16 -2.92 -8.09 10.64
N PRO A 17 -1.63 -8.50 10.75
CA PRO A 17 -0.55 -7.50 10.81
C PRO A 17 -0.06 -7.00 9.44
N LYS A 18 -0.27 -7.75 8.35
CA LYS A 18 0.20 -7.35 7.00
C LYS A 18 -0.67 -6.27 6.36
N THR A 19 -1.96 -6.24 6.68
CA THR A 19 -2.93 -5.30 6.09
C THR A 19 -2.74 -3.90 6.66
N LEU A 20 -2.78 -3.74 8.00
CA LEU A 20 -2.69 -2.44 8.64
C LEU A 20 -1.40 -1.70 8.31
N TRP A 21 -0.25 -2.40 8.37
CA TRP A 21 1.04 -1.79 8.03
C TRP A 21 1.11 -1.36 6.56
N SER A 22 0.64 -2.20 5.63
CA SER A 22 0.64 -1.85 4.21
C SER A 22 -0.27 -0.67 3.95
N GLU A 23 -1.43 -0.60 4.62
CA GLU A 23 -2.33 0.54 4.51
C GLU A 23 -1.72 1.84 5.04
N THR A 24 -1.02 1.80 6.18
CA THR A 24 -0.30 2.99 6.68
C THR A 24 0.77 3.47 5.70
N ILE A 25 1.56 2.56 5.12
CA ILE A 25 2.59 2.94 4.14
C ILE A 25 1.98 3.47 2.85
N ILE A 26 0.84 2.92 2.42
CA ILE A 26 0.10 3.43 1.26
C ILE A 26 -0.43 4.84 1.53
N ASP A 27 -0.97 5.09 2.72
CA ASP A 27 -1.48 6.40 3.11
C ASP A 27 -0.35 7.46 3.13
N ILE A 28 0.79 7.11 3.72
CA ILE A 28 2.01 7.94 3.70
C ILE A 28 2.48 8.18 2.26
N LEU A 29 2.44 7.16 1.39
CA LEU A 29 2.81 7.29 -0.01
C LEU A 29 1.87 8.24 -0.75
N ILE A 30 0.56 8.12 -0.53
CA ILE A 30 -0.47 8.98 -1.11
C ILE A 30 -0.27 10.43 -0.66
N ASP A 31 -0.10 10.67 0.64
CA ASP A 31 0.18 12.00 1.18
C ASP A 31 1.46 12.60 0.60
N ALA A 32 2.54 11.81 0.49
CA ALA A 32 3.80 12.26 -0.08
C ALA A 32 3.68 12.61 -1.58
N LEU A 33 2.94 11.80 -2.34
CA LEU A 33 2.64 12.06 -3.76
C LEU A 33 1.81 13.34 -3.90
N HIS A 34 0.75 13.49 -3.11
CA HIS A 34 -0.14 14.64 -3.13
C HIS A 34 0.58 15.94 -2.74
N LYS A 35 1.46 15.89 -1.73
CA LYS A 35 2.30 17.03 -1.33
C LYS A 35 3.44 17.34 -2.30
N GLY A 36 3.58 16.59 -3.39
CA GLY A 36 4.65 16.80 -4.36
C GLY A 36 6.04 16.58 -3.76
N ARG A 37 6.17 15.68 -2.77
CA ARG A 37 7.46 15.36 -2.16
C ARG A 37 8.45 14.87 -3.23
N PRO A 38 9.76 15.11 -3.06
CA PRO A 38 10.76 14.64 -4.00
C PRO A 38 10.82 13.11 -4.06
N ASP A 39 11.26 12.58 -5.18
CA ASP A 39 11.27 11.14 -5.46
C ASP A 39 12.08 10.35 -4.41
N ASP A 40 13.19 10.89 -3.90
CA ASP A 40 13.99 10.31 -2.82
C ASP A 40 13.21 10.00 -1.53
N GLN A 41 12.13 10.75 -1.25
CA GLN A 41 11.28 10.50 -0.08
C GLN A 41 10.16 9.48 -0.37
N ILE A 42 9.81 9.28 -1.64
CA ILE A 42 8.72 8.40 -2.09
C ILE A 42 9.26 6.99 -2.37
N ILE A 43 10.45 6.89 -2.97
CA ILE A 43 11.16 5.64 -3.27
C ILE A 43 11.26 4.68 -2.07
N PRO A 44 11.65 5.10 -0.85
CA PRO A 44 11.74 4.18 0.29
C PRO A 44 10.39 3.54 0.65
N ALA A 45 9.29 4.29 0.60
CA ALA A 45 7.95 3.74 0.83
C ALA A 45 7.57 2.70 -0.25
N ILE A 46 7.87 2.97 -1.52
CA ILE A 46 7.64 2.02 -2.62
C ILE A 46 8.50 0.76 -2.44
N LYS A 47 9.79 0.91 -2.09
CA LYS A 47 10.69 -0.22 -1.83
C LYS A 47 10.19 -1.07 -0.65
N SER A 48 9.76 -0.43 0.43
CA SER A 48 9.18 -1.13 1.58
C SER A 48 7.94 -1.96 1.21
N LEU A 49 7.05 -1.44 0.35
CA LEU A 49 5.93 -2.21 -0.20
C LEU A 49 6.42 -3.37 -1.08
N TYR A 50 7.41 -3.12 -1.94
CA TYR A 50 7.96 -4.13 -2.85
C TYR A 50 8.65 -5.29 -2.11
N THR A 51 9.42 -5.01 -1.06
CA THR A 51 10.09 -6.04 -0.24
C THR A 51 9.13 -7.02 0.44
N ARG A 52 7.85 -6.63 0.59
CA ARG A 52 6.81 -7.49 1.17
C ARG A 52 5.93 -8.16 0.11
N SER A 53 6.38 -8.19 -1.15
CA SER A 53 5.61 -8.69 -2.30
C SER A 53 4.24 -8.01 -2.43
N PHE A 54 4.15 -6.73 -2.07
CA PHE A 54 2.92 -5.98 -2.24
C PHE A 54 2.58 -5.83 -3.72
N ASN A 55 1.30 -6.04 -4.06
CA ASN A 55 0.85 -6.02 -5.44
C ASN A 55 0.85 -4.58 -5.98
N THR A 56 1.76 -4.30 -6.91
CA THR A 56 1.91 -2.97 -7.50
C THR A 56 0.70 -2.52 -8.31
N SER A 57 -0.03 -3.44 -8.94
CA SER A 57 -1.28 -3.12 -9.64
C SER A 57 -2.37 -2.67 -8.67
N HIS A 58 -2.41 -3.26 -7.46
CA HIS A 58 -3.32 -2.81 -6.42
C HIS A 58 -2.96 -1.41 -5.91
N LEU A 59 -1.66 -1.13 -5.73
CA LEU A 59 -1.15 0.19 -5.35
C LEU A 59 -1.54 1.26 -6.38
N ILE A 60 -1.31 0.99 -7.66
CA ILE A 60 -1.64 1.93 -8.75
C ILE A 60 -3.14 2.21 -8.79
N LYS A 61 -4.00 1.18 -8.67
CA LYS A 61 -5.45 1.36 -8.61
C LYS A 61 -5.89 2.22 -7.43
N LYS A 62 -5.30 2.00 -6.25
CA LYS A 62 -5.63 2.77 -5.04
C LYS A 62 -5.20 4.24 -5.20
N VAL A 63 -3.98 4.50 -5.68
CA VAL A 63 -3.51 5.87 -5.95
C VAL A 63 -4.32 6.56 -7.05
N ASN A 64 -4.74 5.83 -8.09
CA ASN A 64 -5.62 6.39 -9.14
C ASN A 64 -6.94 6.86 -8.53
N LYS A 65 -7.55 6.04 -7.69
CA LYS A 65 -8.83 6.33 -7.06
C LYS A 65 -8.75 7.56 -6.14
N GLU A 66 -7.66 7.71 -5.39
CA GLU A 66 -7.52 8.76 -4.38
C GLU A 66 -6.99 10.09 -4.94
N LEU A 67 -6.02 10.06 -5.88
CA LEU A 67 -5.34 11.27 -6.36
C LEU A 67 -5.51 11.52 -7.87
N GLY A 68 -5.92 10.52 -8.64
CA GLY A 68 -6.08 10.61 -10.09
C GLY A 68 -4.86 10.19 -10.90
N GLU A 69 -5.02 10.25 -12.22
CA GLU A 69 -4.12 9.64 -13.21
C GLU A 69 -2.69 10.24 -13.18
N GLN A 70 -2.57 11.55 -13.00
CA GLN A 70 -1.28 12.25 -12.99
C GLN A 70 -0.29 11.69 -11.95
N TYR A 71 -0.78 11.35 -10.75
CA TYR A 71 0.05 10.79 -9.68
C TYR A 71 0.36 9.32 -9.92
N THR A 72 -0.54 8.59 -10.57
CA THR A 72 -0.27 7.20 -10.96
C THR A 72 0.78 7.06 -12.03
N THR A 73 0.84 7.99 -13.00
CA THR A 73 1.89 8.01 -14.01
C THR A 73 3.26 8.22 -13.36
N ARG A 74 3.35 9.16 -12.41
CA ARG A 74 4.57 9.38 -11.62
C ARG A 74 4.95 8.14 -10.80
N LEU A 75 4.00 7.55 -10.09
CA LEU A 75 4.22 6.33 -9.31
C LEU A 75 4.72 5.17 -10.19
N TYR A 76 4.12 4.98 -11.37
CA TYR A 76 4.52 3.96 -12.33
C TYR A 76 5.96 4.17 -12.81
N ALA A 77 6.34 5.41 -13.11
CA ALA A 77 7.72 5.75 -13.48
C ALA A 77 8.71 5.40 -12.37
N LEU A 78 8.37 5.70 -11.11
CA LEU A 78 9.22 5.38 -9.94
C LEU A 78 9.36 3.88 -9.71
N ILE A 79 8.26 3.13 -9.82
CA ILE A 79 8.29 1.66 -9.73
C ILE A 79 9.20 1.09 -10.83
N LYS A 80 9.05 1.55 -12.07
CA LYS A 80 9.85 1.10 -13.20
C LYS A 80 11.35 1.40 -13.00
N GLN A 81 11.69 2.56 -12.45
CA GLN A 81 13.06 2.91 -12.08
C GLN A 81 13.63 1.94 -11.02
N ILE A 82 12.86 1.63 -9.97
CA ILE A 82 13.27 0.68 -8.92
C ILE A 82 13.49 -0.73 -9.49
N GLN A 83 12.64 -1.16 -10.42
CA GLN A 83 12.75 -2.47 -11.08
C GLN A 83 13.91 -2.53 -12.08
N SER A 84 14.18 -1.43 -12.81
CA SER A 84 15.24 -1.37 -13.82
C SER A 84 16.63 -1.12 -13.23
N GLY A 85 16.72 -0.54 -12.03
CA GLY A 85 17.98 -0.27 -11.34
C GLY A 85 18.59 -1.47 -10.61
N HIS A 86 18.00 -2.66 -10.74
CA HIS A 86 18.53 -3.91 -10.20
C HIS A 86 19.47 -4.59 -11.23
N LYS A 87 20.48 -3.85 -11.70
CA LYS A 87 21.53 -4.36 -12.59
C LYS A 87 22.91 -4.01 -12.05
#